data_AF-A0A833GI39-F1
#
_entry.id   AF-A0A833GI39-F1
#
_cell.length_a   1.000
_cell.length_b   1.000
_cell.length_c   1.000
_cell.angle_alpha   90.00
_cell.angle_beta   90.00
_cell.angle_gamma   90.00
#
_symmetry.space_group_name_H-M   'P 1'
#
loop_
_entity.id
_entity.type
_entity.pdbx_description
1 polymer ?
#
loop_
_entity_poly.entity_id
_entity_poly.type
_entity_poly.pdbx_seq_one_letter_code
_entity_poly.pdbx_strand_id
1 'polypeptide(L)' 'EIFREITRAVRQFEAAKLLVLAAPKVVNRILEEDSAAVAELEEFIGKTIRFQPEEHYSQEQYDVVLL' A
#
# COMPACT_ATOMS: atom_id res chain seq x y z
N GLU A 1 -0.32 9.69 -4.07
CA GLU A 1 -0.28 8.74 -5.20
C GLU A 1 -0.50 7.27 -4.79
N ILE A 2 0.33 6.67 -3.93
CA ILE A 2 0.23 5.26 -3.52
C ILE A 2 -1.20 4.83 -3.13
N PHE A 3 -1.86 5.54 -2.20
CA PHE A 3 -3.24 5.21 -1.78
C PHE A 3 -4.28 5.28 -2.91
N ARG A 4 -4.08 6.18 -3.88
CA ARG A 4 -4.96 6.32 -5.04
C ARG A 4 -4.83 5.10 -5.95
N GLU A 5 -3.60 4.64 -6.22
CA GLU A 5 -3.37 3.43 -7.01
C GLU A 5 -3.87 2.17 -6.30
N ILE A 6 -3.72 2.07 -4.98
CA ILE A 6 -4.32 0.97 -4.19
C ILE A 6 -5.84 0.93 -4.41
N THR A 7 -6.51 2.08 -4.24
CA THR A 7 -7.97 2.17 -4.41
C THR A 7 -8.39 1.77 -5.83
N ARG A 8 -7.61 2.19 -6.84
CA ARG A 8 -7.85 1.84 -8.24
C ARG A 8 -7.68 0.34 -8.49
N ALA A 9 -6.60 -0.26 -7.99
CA ALA A 9 -6.30 -1.68 -8.13
C ALA A 9 -7.40 -2.54 -7.48
N VAL A 10 -7.85 -2.18 -6.29
CA VAL A 10 -8.92 -2.89 -5.59
C VAL A 10 -10.25 -2.84 -6.33
N ARG A 11 -10.59 -1.70 -6.96
CA ARG A 11 -11.83 -1.58 -7.74
C ARG A 11 -11.81 -2.40 -9.02
N GLN A 12 -10.63 -2.64 -9.59
CA GLN A 12 -10.49 -3.39 -10.84
C GLN A 12 -10.38 -4.90 -10.61
N PHE A 13 -9.95 -5.34 -9.43
CA PHE A 13 -9.64 -6.74 -9.17
C PHE A 13 -10.11 -7.21 -7.79
N GLU A 14 -10.71 -8.41 -7.76
CA GLU A 14 -11.12 -9.10 -6.53
C GLU A 14 -9.94 -9.86 -5.90
N ALA A 15 -8.95 -9.13 -5.37
CA ALA A 15 -7.91 -9.70 -4.52
C ALA A 15 -8.35 -9.72 -3.04
N ALA A 16 -8.00 -10.75 -2.27
CA ALA A 16 -8.30 -10.76 -0.83
C ALA A 16 -7.26 -9.96 -0.04
N LYS A 17 -6.03 -9.85 -0.57
CA LYS A 17 -4.91 -9.17 0.06
C LYS A 17 -4.16 -8.32 -0.96
N LEU A 18 -3.55 -7.25 -0.48
CA LEU A 18 -2.66 -6.42 -1.28
C LEU A 18 -1.27 -6.37 -0.65
N LEU A 19 -0.24 -6.37 -1.49
CA LEU A 19 1.14 -6.14 -1.10
C LEU A 19 1.64 -4.91 -1.85
N VAL A 20 2.12 -3.92 -1.10
CA VAL A 20 2.71 -2.70 -1.63
C VAL A 20 4.20 -2.74 -1.36
N LEU A 21 4.98 -2.79 -2.45
CA LEU A 21 6.43 -2.67 -2.41
C LEU A 21 6.78 -1.21 -2.57
N ALA A 22 7.56 -0.65 -1.66
CA ALA A 22 7.99 0.75 -1.71
C ALA A 22 9.35 0.93 -1.04
N ALA A 23 9.99 2.08 -1.30
CA ALA A 23 11.25 2.42 -0.63
C ALA A 23 11.13 2.33 0.90
N PRO A 24 12.17 1.86 1.64
CA PRO A 24 12.09 1.67 3.09
C PRO A 24 11.64 2.92 3.86
N LYS A 25 12.10 4.10 3.42
CA LYS A 25 11.69 5.38 4.01
C LYS A 25 10.18 5.64 3.86
N VAL A 26 9.60 5.26 2.73
CA VAL A 26 8.16 5.42 2.47
C VAL A 26 7.36 4.43 3.31
N VAL A 27 7.80 3.17 3.37
CA VAL A 27 7.16 2.14 4.20
C VAL A 27 7.17 2.53 5.67
N ASN A 28 8.30 2.96 6.22
CA ASN A 28 8.38 3.39 7.62
C ASN A 28 7.46 4.59 7.88
N ARG A 29 7.45 5.58 6.98
CA ARG A 29 6.53 6.72 7.10
C ARG A 29 5.06 6.28 7.12
N ILE A 30 4.71 5.32 6.26
CA ILE A 30 3.34 4.82 6.19
C ILE A 30 2.96 4.06 7.47
N LEU A 31 3.87 3.23 7.99
CA LEU A 31 3.62 2.42 9.18
C LEU A 31 3.64 3.22 10.49
N GLU A 32 4.39 4.31 10.54
CA GLU A 32 4.51 5.15 11.74
C GLU A 32 3.55 6.35 11.68
N GLU A 33 3.71 7.21 10.67
CA GLU A 33 3.01 8.50 10.57
C GLU A 33 1.62 8.35 9.95
N ASP A 34 1.49 7.59 8.86
CA ASP A 34 0.22 7.46 8.12
C ASP A 34 -0.61 6.23 8.57
N SER A 35 -0.29 5.63 9.72
CA SER A 35 -0.89 4.37 10.20
C SER A 35 -2.42 4.42 10.33
N ALA A 36 -2.97 5.54 10.82
CA ALA A 36 -4.41 5.76 10.91
C ALA A 36 -5.07 5.81 9.51
N ALA A 37 -4.42 6.47 8.55
CA ALA A 37 -4.92 6.54 7.17
C ALA A 37 -4.89 5.17 6.48
N VAL A 38 -3.90 4.32 6.81
CA VAL A 38 -3.89 2.91 6.35
C VAL A 38 -5.08 2.15 6.90
N ALA A 39 -5.34 2.24 8.21
CA ALA A 39 -6.46 1.54 8.84
C ALA A 39 -7.82 1.96 8.25
N GLU A 40 -8.03 3.26 8.06
CA GLU A 40 -9.24 3.78 7.38
C GLU A 40 -9.35 3.25 5.95
N LEU A 41 -8.23 3.19 5.22
CA LEU A 41 -8.22 2.66 3.86
C LEU A 41 -8.56 1.17 3.84
N GLU A 42 -7.99 0.36 4.73
CA GLU A 42 -8.28 -1.08 4.86
C GLU A 42 -9.75 -1.33 5.19
N GLU A 43 -10.33 -0.53 6.08
CA GLU A 43 -11.76 -0.58 6.43
C GLU A 43 -12.64 -0.21 5.22
N PHE A 44 -12.29 0.87 4.52
CA PHE A 44 -13.02 1.33 3.34
C PHE A 44 -13.01 0.30 2.20
N ILE A 45 -11.86 -0.32 1.94
CA ILE A 45 -11.73 -1.32 0.86
C ILE A 45 -12.15 -2.73 1.30
N GLY A 46 -12.27 -2.99 2.61
CA GLY A 46 -12.58 -4.29 3.19
C GLY A 46 -11.49 -5.35 2.97
N LYS A 47 -10.23 -4.94 2.78
CA LYS A 47 -9.09 -5.81 2.44
C LYS A 47 -7.86 -5.39 3.21
N THR A 48 -7.04 -6.36 3.59
CA THR A 48 -5.77 -6.09 4.27
C THR A 48 -4.68 -5.69 3.27
N ILE A 49 -3.92 -4.67 3.61
CA ILE A 49 -2.77 -4.16 2.86
C ILE A 49 -1.51 -4.45 3.66
N ARG A 50 -0.54 -5.09 3.02
CA ARG A 50 0.82 -5.24 3.56
C ARG A 50 1.76 -4.28 2.85
N PHE A 51 2.62 -3.63 3.62
CA PHE A 51 3.72 -2.84 3.08
C PHE A 51 5.02 -3.60 3.30
N GLN A 52 5.83 -3.71 2.25
CA GLN A 52 7.13 -4.36 2.31
C GLN A 52 8.20 -3.41 1.75
N PRO A 53 9.28 -3.17 2.51
CA PRO A 53 10.37 -2.32 2.04
C PRO A 53 11.15 -3.00 0.92
N GLU A 54 11.48 -2.23 -0.12
CA GLU A 54 12.35 -2.63 -1.23
C GLU A 54 13.52 -1.65 -1.35
N GLU A 55 14.73 -2.11 -1.02
CA GLU A 55 15.95 -1.29 -0.90
C GLU A 55 16.35 -0.61 -2.22
N HIS A 56 16.01 -1.22 -3.36
CA HIS A 56 16.37 -0.67 -4.68
C HIS A 56 15.39 0.39 -5.17
N TYR A 57 14.30 0.66 -4.45
CA TYR A 57 13.30 1.63 -4.88
C TYR A 57 13.65 3.03 -4.38
N SER A 58 13.54 3.99 -5.29
CA SER A 58 13.47 5.41 -4.92
C SER A 58 12.11 5.73 -4.28
N GLN A 59 12.00 6.88 -3.61
CA GLN A 59 10.79 7.31 -2.90
C GLN A 59 9.55 7.46 -3.81
N GLU A 60 9.76 7.63 -5.12
CA GLU A 60 8.68 7.75 -6.10
C GLU A 60 8.28 6.40 -6.71
N GLN A 61 9.08 5.34 -6.48
CA GLN A 61 8.82 4.00 -6.99
C GLN A 61 8.04 3.18 -5.97
N TYR A 62 6.99 2.54 -6.46
CA TYR A 62 6.22 1.57 -5.71
C TYR A 62 5.50 0.63 -6.68
N ASP A 63 5.23 -0.59 -6.22
CA ASP A 63 4.43 -1.57 -6.93
C ASP A 63 3.29 -2.07 -6.04
N VAL A 64 2.11 -2.27 -6.65
CA VAL A 64 0.93 -2.82 -5.98
C VAL A 64 0.66 -4.21 -6.54
N VAL A 65 0.88 -5.22 -5.72
CA VAL A 65 0.69 -6.64 -6.06
C VAL A 65 -0.61 -7.14 -5.42
N LEU A 66 -1.41 -7.82 -6.22
CA LEU A 66 -2.68 -8.42 -5.82
C LEU A 66 -2.46 -9.89 -5.45
N LEU A 67 -2.91 -10.30 -4.26
CA LEU A 67 -2.72 -11.65 -3.69
C LEU A 67 -4.05 -12.34 -3.34
#